data_AF-A0A7X9DE90-F1
#
_entry.id   AF-A0A7X9DE90-F1
#
_cell.length_a   1.000
_cell.length_b   1.000
_cell.length_c   1.000
_cell.angle_alpha   90.00
_cell.angle_beta   90.00
_cell.angle_gamma   90.00
#
_symmetry.space_group_name_H-M   'P 1'
#
loop_
_entity.id
_entity.type
_entity.pdbx_description
1 polymer ?
#
loop_
_entity_poly.entity_id
_entity_poly.type
_entity_poly.pdbx_seq_one_letter_code
_entity_poly.pdbx_strand_id
1 'polypeptide(L)'
;RVIASIIYGTYIVGLFVFYFLHADQVEGKLAEALKIGLIDSTAALTLSYLIVMMTITSFNRVIESLDIEKNKTIQQIGVLKSLHTIIEDISNKMMSISSLISDKLKDFLQNIQDQASAVEEITASTQEVSNGFGNVNQNVNKQYNALKTLFDTINALAQEIDLLKSRSVEISHAFESILTITRKGEDAIRIVNDNAKALLDSSGKLTSIMNILQDIFDKIQLLALNASIEAARAGEAGRGFAVVADEVNKLSEQSVMSLKEINVNIQSNIHSVETSNTGVATIVNLFQDIVSTLNTVSAGMQDIFKHIDNQEKIKEEIQTQVAGSQTLSEQIAEDTNRHNEIIIEISNSIANINTLIQNNMAVAEDISDTSQELSNMGKDLLNKIKEEA
;
A
#
# COMPACT_ATOMS: atom_id res chain seq x y z
N ARG A 1 -84.32 -59.85 57.42
CA ARG A 1 -84.02 -61.18 58.02
C ARG A 1 -84.70 -61.37 59.37
N VAL A 2 -84.35 -60.59 60.41
CA VAL A 2 -84.86 -60.75 61.79
C VAL A 2 -86.39 -60.81 61.88
N ILE A 3 -87.11 -59.87 61.26
CA ILE A 3 -88.58 -59.82 61.30
C ILE A 3 -89.21 -61.06 60.63
N ALA A 4 -88.69 -61.48 59.47
CA ALA A 4 -89.20 -62.66 58.75
C ALA A 4 -88.97 -63.97 59.53
N SER A 5 -87.83 -64.10 60.21
CA SER A 5 -87.52 -65.24 61.09
C SER A 5 -88.43 -65.29 62.31
N ILE A 6 -88.73 -64.14 62.91
CA ILE A 6 -89.66 -64.04 64.05
C ILE A 6 -91.07 -64.44 63.61
N ILE A 7 -91.62 -63.82 62.55
CA ILE A 7 -92.98 -64.12 62.04
C ILE A 7 -93.14 -65.61 61.72
N TYR A 8 -92.16 -66.20 61.01
CA TYR A 8 -92.16 -67.62 60.69
C TYR A 8 -92.13 -68.51 61.93
N GLY A 9 -91.27 -68.20 62.90
CA GLY A 9 -91.20 -68.90 64.18
C GLY A 9 -92.53 -68.86 64.94
N THR A 10 -93.16 -67.68 65.04
CA THR A 10 -94.46 -67.52 65.72
C THR A 10 -95.57 -68.29 65.01
N TYR A 11 -95.57 -68.35 63.68
CA TYR A 11 -96.59 -69.05 62.89
C TYR A 11 -96.47 -70.58 63.01
N ILE A 12 -95.24 -71.12 62.99
CA ILE A 12 -95.02 -72.56 63.22
C ILE A 12 -95.42 -72.95 64.65
N VAL A 13 -95.05 -72.15 65.65
CA VAL A 13 -95.48 -72.38 67.04
C VAL A 13 -97.02 -72.36 67.12
N GLY A 14 -97.67 -71.40 66.46
CA GLY A 14 -99.13 -71.34 66.37
C GLY A 14 -99.77 -72.59 65.74
N LEU A 15 -99.20 -73.12 64.64
CA LEU A 15 -99.67 -74.35 64.00
C LEU A 15 -99.51 -75.59 64.88
N PHE A 16 -98.37 -75.72 65.58
CA PHE A 16 -98.15 -76.81 66.53
C PHE A 16 -99.11 -76.71 67.73
N VAL A 17 -99.31 -75.51 68.28
CA VAL A 17 -100.27 -75.26 69.38
C VAL A 17 -101.69 -75.60 68.94
N PHE A 18 -102.11 -75.18 67.74
CA PHE A 18 -103.42 -75.51 67.18
C PHE A 18 -103.62 -77.02 67.02
N TYR A 19 -102.62 -77.72 66.49
CA TYR A 19 -102.64 -79.18 66.37
C TYR A 19 -102.76 -79.88 67.72
N PHE A 20 -101.91 -79.54 68.69
CA PHE A 20 -101.95 -80.16 70.03
C PHE A 20 -103.26 -79.89 70.79
N LEU A 21 -103.88 -78.72 70.60
CA LEU A 21 -105.17 -78.40 71.24
C LEU A 21 -106.34 -79.21 70.67
N HIS A 22 -106.30 -79.57 69.38
CA HIS A 22 -107.43 -80.24 68.69
C HIS A 22 -107.20 -81.72 68.41
N ALA A 23 -105.96 -82.23 68.56
CA ALA A 23 -105.60 -83.61 68.25
C ALA A 23 -106.34 -84.64 69.10
N ASP A 24 -106.62 -84.35 70.37
CA ASP A 24 -107.30 -85.27 71.30
C ASP A 24 -108.84 -85.24 71.20
N GLN A 25 -109.42 -84.28 70.46
CA GLN A 25 -110.87 -84.08 70.37
C GLN A 25 -111.49 -84.71 69.11
N VAL A 26 -110.68 -85.35 68.28
CA VAL A 26 -111.07 -85.75 66.92
C VAL A 26 -110.72 -87.23 66.69
N GLU A 27 -111.72 -88.10 66.54
CA GLU A 27 -111.54 -89.51 66.21
C GLU A 27 -111.85 -89.84 64.73
N GLY A 28 -111.09 -90.79 64.15
CA GLY A 28 -111.28 -91.28 62.78
C GLY A 28 -110.57 -90.46 61.70
N LYS A 29 -111.11 -90.48 60.46
CA LYS A 29 -110.49 -89.87 59.26
C LYS A 29 -110.10 -88.39 59.37
N LEU A 30 -110.69 -87.65 60.32
CA LEU A 30 -110.42 -86.23 60.53
C LEU A 30 -109.08 -85.99 61.28
N ALA A 31 -108.62 -86.95 62.10
CA ALA A 31 -107.32 -86.88 62.78
C ALA A 31 -106.14 -87.04 61.79
N GLU A 32 -106.30 -87.91 60.79
CA GLU A 32 -105.32 -88.12 59.73
C GLU A 32 -105.19 -86.89 58.82
N ALA A 33 -106.31 -86.23 58.52
CA ALA A 33 -106.34 -84.96 57.78
C ALA A 33 -105.67 -83.81 58.55
N LEU A 34 -105.87 -83.71 59.88
CA LEU A 34 -105.19 -82.72 60.75
C LEU A 34 -103.67 -82.91 60.77
N LYS A 35 -103.20 -84.17 60.80
CA LYS A 35 -101.76 -84.49 60.79
C LYS A 35 -101.11 -84.19 59.44
N ILE A 36 -101.75 -84.59 58.33
CA ILE A 36 -101.28 -84.27 56.97
C ILE A 36 -101.29 -82.75 56.77
N GLY A 37 -102.36 -82.06 57.18
CA GLY A 37 -102.45 -80.60 57.12
C GLY A 37 -101.36 -79.87 57.90
N LEU A 38 -100.97 -80.37 59.08
CA LEU A 38 -99.84 -79.82 59.84
C LEU A 38 -98.51 -80.01 59.09
N ILE A 39 -98.25 -81.21 58.56
CA ILE A 39 -97.02 -81.52 57.84
C ILE A 39 -96.92 -80.67 56.56
N ASP A 40 -97.97 -80.63 55.76
CA ASP A 40 -97.98 -79.86 54.51
C ASP A 40 -97.90 -78.35 54.77
N SER A 41 -98.59 -77.83 55.81
CA SER A 41 -98.53 -76.40 56.16
C SER A 41 -97.15 -76.01 56.70
N THR A 42 -96.53 -76.85 57.53
CA THR A 42 -95.16 -76.60 58.03
C THR A 42 -94.13 -76.75 56.92
N ALA A 43 -94.24 -77.74 56.03
CA ALA A 43 -93.38 -77.89 54.87
C ALA A 43 -93.52 -76.71 53.88
N ALA A 44 -94.75 -76.26 53.59
CA ALA A 44 -94.97 -75.10 52.73
C ALA A 44 -94.40 -73.80 53.33
N LEU A 45 -94.58 -73.58 54.64
CA LEU A 45 -94.02 -72.41 55.32
C LEU A 45 -92.49 -72.47 55.41
N THR A 46 -91.91 -73.64 55.70
CA THR A 46 -90.44 -73.81 55.76
C THR A 46 -89.82 -73.52 54.39
N LEU A 47 -90.43 -74.03 53.32
CA LEU A 47 -90.03 -73.78 51.93
C LEU A 47 -90.18 -72.30 51.56
N SER A 48 -91.30 -71.67 51.93
CA SER A 48 -91.53 -70.23 51.71
C SER A 48 -90.46 -69.38 52.42
N TYR A 49 -90.15 -69.70 53.68
CA TYR A 49 -89.11 -69.01 54.45
C TYR A 49 -87.71 -69.20 53.84
N LEU A 50 -87.38 -70.40 53.38
CA LEU A 50 -86.12 -70.67 52.68
C LEU A 50 -86.02 -69.88 51.37
N ILE A 51 -87.09 -69.82 50.58
CA ILE A 51 -87.14 -69.01 49.35
C ILE A 51 -86.97 -67.52 49.68
N VAL A 52 -87.63 -67.02 50.73
CA VAL A 52 -87.49 -65.62 51.19
C VAL A 52 -86.07 -65.34 51.67
N MET A 53 -85.44 -66.25 52.41
CA MET A 53 -84.07 -66.07 52.87
C MET A 53 -83.05 -66.16 51.73
N MET A 54 -83.26 -67.08 50.79
CA MET A 54 -82.43 -67.23 49.59
C MET A 54 -82.57 -66.03 48.65
N THR A 55 -83.77 -65.46 48.51
CA THR A 55 -83.97 -64.23 47.74
C THR A 55 -83.31 -63.03 48.42
N ILE A 56 -83.45 -62.86 49.75
CA ILE A 56 -82.77 -61.78 50.49
C ILE A 56 -81.24 -61.92 50.45
N THR A 57 -80.69 -63.13 50.62
CA THR A 57 -79.24 -63.35 50.52
C THR A 57 -78.72 -63.06 49.12
N SER A 58 -79.46 -63.48 48.08
CA SER A 58 -79.13 -63.21 46.68
C SER A 58 -79.18 -61.72 46.37
N PHE A 59 -80.24 -61.01 46.79
CA PHE A 59 -80.38 -59.57 46.59
C PHE A 59 -79.27 -58.78 47.29
N ASN A 60 -78.90 -59.16 48.52
CA ASN A 60 -77.80 -58.53 49.23
C ASN A 60 -76.44 -58.75 48.54
N ARG A 61 -76.18 -59.95 48.01
CA ARG A 61 -74.96 -60.20 47.21
C ARG A 61 -74.94 -59.35 45.94
N VAL A 62 -76.09 -59.19 45.27
CA VAL A 62 -76.22 -58.33 44.09
C VAL A 62 -75.98 -56.86 44.43
N ILE A 63 -76.54 -56.36 45.55
CA ILE A 63 -76.30 -54.99 46.02
C ILE A 63 -74.81 -54.77 46.35
N GLU A 64 -74.17 -55.73 47.03
CA GLU A 64 -72.74 -55.66 47.35
C GLU A 64 -71.87 -55.67 46.09
N SER A 65 -72.19 -56.51 45.09
CA SER A 65 -71.49 -56.49 43.80
C SER A 65 -71.71 -55.19 43.03
N LEU A 66 -72.92 -54.61 43.08
CA LEU A 66 -73.23 -53.33 42.44
C LEU A 66 -72.48 -52.17 43.12
N ASP A 67 -72.31 -52.20 44.44
CA ASP A 67 -71.57 -51.15 45.14
C ASP A 67 -70.06 -51.22 44.86
N ILE A 68 -69.49 -52.43 44.77
CA ILE A 68 -68.11 -52.64 44.30
C ILE A 68 -67.94 -52.13 42.87
N GLU A 69 -68.85 -52.46 41.97
CA GLU A 69 -68.80 -52.04 40.56
C GLU A 69 -68.99 -50.53 40.38
N LYS A 70 -69.87 -49.92 41.18
CA LYS A 70 -70.03 -48.47 41.29
C LYS A 70 -68.74 -47.80 41.77
N ASN A 71 -68.12 -48.31 42.85
CA ASN A 71 -66.88 -47.75 43.37
C ASN A 71 -65.72 -47.87 42.37
N LYS A 72 -65.64 -49.00 41.65
CA LYS A 72 -64.70 -49.18 40.53
C LYS A 72 -64.96 -48.17 39.40
N THR A 73 -66.21 -47.93 39.06
CA THR A 73 -66.61 -46.92 38.05
C THR A 73 -66.23 -45.50 38.50
N ILE A 74 -66.47 -45.14 39.75
CA ILE A 74 -66.08 -43.83 40.31
C ILE A 74 -64.56 -43.66 40.27
N GLN A 75 -63.80 -44.71 40.62
CA GLN A 75 -62.34 -44.68 40.54
C GLN A 75 -61.85 -44.53 39.09
N GLN A 76 -62.46 -45.24 38.14
CA GLN A 76 -62.16 -45.10 36.71
C GLN A 76 -62.47 -43.70 36.18
N ILE A 77 -63.60 -43.10 36.57
CA ILE A 77 -63.94 -41.70 36.25
C ILE A 77 -62.89 -40.74 36.82
N GLY A 78 -62.41 -40.98 38.05
CA GLY A 78 -61.34 -40.20 38.66
C GLY A 78 -60.03 -40.26 37.86
N VAL A 79 -59.64 -41.46 37.42
CA VAL A 79 -58.47 -41.65 36.54
C VAL A 79 -58.67 -40.96 35.20
N LEU A 80 -59.84 -41.10 34.56
CA LEU A 80 -60.15 -40.46 33.27
C LEU A 80 -60.07 -38.93 33.38
N LYS A 81 -60.59 -38.35 34.46
CA LYS A 81 -60.50 -36.92 34.72
C LYS A 81 -59.06 -36.45 34.92
N SER A 82 -58.23 -37.23 35.62
CA SER A 82 -56.80 -36.93 35.77
C SER A 82 -56.06 -37.01 34.43
N LEU A 83 -56.40 -37.98 33.58
CA LEU A 83 -55.83 -38.14 32.24
C LEU A 83 -56.21 -36.95 31.34
N HIS A 84 -57.45 -36.49 31.40
CA HIS A 84 -57.94 -35.30 30.69
C HIS A 84 -57.10 -34.06 31.05
N THR A 85 -56.90 -33.79 32.34
CA THR A 85 -56.07 -32.66 32.80
C THR A 85 -54.61 -32.79 32.35
N ILE A 86 -54.04 -34.00 32.35
CA ILE A 86 -52.66 -34.23 31.87
C ILE A 86 -52.55 -33.96 30.36
N ILE A 87 -53.48 -34.47 29.56
CA ILE A 87 -53.45 -34.26 28.10
C ILE A 87 -53.69 -32.78 27.79
N GLU A 88 -54.54 -32.09 28.53
CA GLU A 88 -54.74 -30.63 28.41
C GLU A 88 -53.45 -29.84 28.71
N ASP A 89 -52.75 -30.15 29.82
CA ASP A 89 -51.48 -29.51 30.17
C ASP A 89 -50.38 -29.80 29.12
N ILE A 90 -50.27 -31.06 28.65
CA ILE A 90 -49.32 -31.44 27.59
C ILE A 90 -49.63 -30.70 26.30
N SER A 91 -50.91 -30.60 25.91
CA SER A 91 -51.33 -29.91 24.69
C SER A 91 -50.97 -28.42 24.75
N ASN A 92 -51.27 -27.77 25.87
CA ASN A 92 -50.92 -26.36 26.10
C ASN A 92 -49.41 -26.12 26.11
N LYS A 93 -48.63 -26.99 26.77
CA LYS A 93 -47.16 -26.93 26.75
C LYS A 93 -46.60 -27.15 25.35
N MET A 94 -47.14 -28.09 24.59
CA MET A 94 -46.70 -28.38 23.23
C MET A 94 -46.95 -27.19 22.30
N MET A 95 -48.12 -26.55 22.39
CA MET A 95 -48.41 -25.30 21.68
C MET A 95 -47.49 -24.16 22.10
N SER A 96 -47.20 -24.02 23.39
CA SER A 96 -46.31 -22.97 23.91
C SER A 96 -44.85 -23.17 23.45
N ILE A 97 -44.35 -24.41 23.47
CA ILE A 97 -43.00 -24.75 22.98
C ILE A 97 -42.92 -24.52 21.47
N SER A 98 -43.92 -24.96 20.71
CA SER A 98 -44.01 -24.70 19.27
C SER A 98 -43.96 -23.20 18.95
N SER A 99 -44.73 -22.38 19.66
CA SER A 99 -44.69 -20.92 19.50
C SER A 99 -43.30 -20.34 19.82
N LEU A 100 -42.66 -20.80 20.89
CA LEU A 100 -41.32 -20.34 21.26
C LEU A 100 -40.28 -20.74 20.21
N ILE A 101 -40.37 -21.95 19.65
CA ILE A 101 -39.51 -22.43 18.57
C ILE A 101 -39.71 -21.56 17.33
N SER A 102 -40.95 -21.27 16.93
CA SER A 102 -41.24 -20.41 15.78
C SER A 102 -40.66 -19.00 15.93
N ASP A 103 -40.76 -18.39 17.11
CA ASP A 103 -40.17 -17.07 17.38
C ASP A 103 -38.63 -17.13 17.29
N LYS A 104 -38.01 -18.16 17.87
CA LYS A 104 -36.55 -18.32 17.81
C LYS A 104 -36.02 -18.69 16.43
N LEU A 105 -36.80 -19.42 15.64
CA LEU A 105 -36.47 -19.69 14.24
C LEU A 105 -36.49 -18.42 13.41
N LYS A 106 -37.42 -17.50 13.68
CA LYS A 106 -37.45 -16.21 12.99
C LYS A 106 -36.17 -15.40 13.25
N ASP A 107 -35.73 -15.33 14.51
CA ASP A 107 -34.45 -14.70 14.88
C ASP A 107 -33.27 -15.40 14.19
N PHE A 108 -33.28 -16.73 14.16
CA PHE A 108 -32.20 -17.53 13.54
C PHE A 108 -32.14 -17.34 12.02
N LEU A 109 -33.27 -17.35 11.32
CA LEU A 109 -33.35 -17.08 9.89
C LEU A 109 -32.87 -15.67 9.55
N GLN A 110 -33.19 -14.66 10.38
CA GLN A 110 -32.65 -13.32 10.20
C GLN A 110 -31.11 -13.30 10.31
N ASN A 111 -30.55 -13.99 11.31
CA ASN A 111 -29.10 -14.10 11.46
C ASN A 111 -28.45 -14.80 10.25
N ILE A 112 -29.08 -15.83 9.68
CA ILE A 112 -28.59 -16.50 8.47
C ILE A 112 -28.61 -15.53 7.29
N GLN A 113 -29.68 -14.74 7.14
CA GLN A 113 -29.78 -13.74 6.09
C GLN A 113 -28.69 -12.67 6.21
N ASP A 114 -28.44 -12.18 7.43
CA ASP A 114 -27.39 -11.20 7.71
C ASP A 114 -26.00 -11.80 7.41
N GLN A 115 -25.77 -13.07 7.75
CA GLN A 115 -24.55 -13.81 7.38
C GLN A 115 -24.38 -13.93 5.87
N ALA A 116 -25.44 -14.24 5.12
CA ALA A 116 -25.40 -14.32 3.67
C ALA A 116 -25.00 -12.98 3.04
N SER A 117 -25.59 -11.88 3.50
CA SER A 117 -25.22 -10.54 3.05
C SER A 117 -23.77 -10.17 3.38
N ALA A 118 -23.29 -10.52 4.59
CA ALA A 118 -21.89 -10.31 4.95
C ALA A 118 -20.92 -11.12 4.08
N VAL A 119 -21.29 -12.35 3.71
CA VAL A 119 -20.50 -13.20 2.80
C VAL A 119 -20.45 -12.62 1.39
N GLU A 120 -21.55 -12.07 0.88
CA GLU A 120 -21.56 -11.38 -0.41
C GLU A 120 -20.63 -10.15 -0.41
N GLU A 121 -20.66 -9.36 0.68
CA GLU A 121 -19.77 -8.21 0.85
C GLU A 121 -18.29 -8.64 0.91
N ILE A 122 -17.96 -9.66 1.72
CA ILE A 122 -16.60 -10.22 1.80
C ILE A 122 -16.14 -10.74 0.44
N THR A 123 -17.03 -11.37 -0.34
CA THR A 123 -16.73 -11.85 -1.69
C THR A 123 -16.37 -10.68 -2.62
N ALA A 124 -17.17 -9.62 -2.60
CA ALA A 124 -16.90 -8.42 -3.40
C ALA A 124 -15.56 -7.78 -3.01
N SER A 125 -15.29 -7.60 -1.71
CA SER A 125 -14.01 -7.07 -1.22
C SER A 125 -12.83 -7.96 -1.58
N THR A 126 -12.98 -9.28 -1.51
CA THR A 126 -11.91 -10.24 -1.87
C THR A 126 -11.58 -10.14 -3.36
N GLN A 127 -12.59 -9.99 -4.23
CA GLN A 127 -12.39 -9.79 -5.66
C GLN A 127 -11.70 -8.45 -5.97
N GLU A 128 -12.08 -7.38 -5.27
CA GLU A 128 -11.43 -6.08 -5.41
C GLU A 128 -9.94 -6.15 -5.00
N VAL A 129 -9.65 -6.80 -3.86
CA VAL A 129 -8.29 -7.03 -3.39
C VAL A 129 -7.47 -7.84 -4.40
N SER A 130 -8.05 -8.91 -4.98
CA SER A 130 -7.40 -9.71 -6.03
C SER A 130 -7.04 -8.86 -7.27
N ASN A 131 -7.98 -8.05 -7.74
CA ASN A 131 -7.73 -7.14 -8.85
C ASN A 131 -6.66 -6.10 -8.50
N GLY A 132 -6.67 -5.61 -7.25
CA GLY A 132 -5.65 -4.72 -6.70
C GLY A 132 -4.24 -5.32 -6.79
N PHE A 133 -4.07 -6.57 -6.37
CA PHE A 133 -2.78 -7.28 -6.48
C PHE A 133 -2.36 -7.53 -7.94
N GLY A 134 -3.32 -7.76 -8.84
CA GLY A 134 -3.05 -7.79 -10.28
C GLY A 134 -2.40 -6.49 -10.78
N ASN A 135 -2.91 -5.33 -10.34
CA ASN A 135 -2.33 -4.03 -10.68
C ASN A 135 -0.96 -3.81 -10.03
N VAL A 136 -0.77 -4.25 -8.77
CA VAL A 136 0.54 -4.19 -8.10
C VAL A 136 1.58 -4.98 -8.89
N ASN A 137 1.26 -6.20 -9.32
CA ASN A 137 2.18 -7.02 -10.11
C ASN A 137 2.55 -6.36 -11.47
N GLN A 138 1.58 -5.73 -12.14
CA GLN A 138 1.85 -4.95 -13.35
C GLN A 138 2.78 -3.75 -13.08
N ASN A 139 2.58 -3.05 -11.96
CA ASN A 139 3.41 -1.90 -11.58
C ASN A 139 4.83 -2.33 -11.22
N VAL A 140 5.01 -3.47 -10.54
CA VAL A 140 6.34 -4.05 -10.27
C VAL A 140 7.08 -4.36 -11.57
N ASN A 141 6.40 -4.95 -12.56
CA ASN A 141 7.00 -5.20 -13.88
C ASN A 141 7.40 -3.91 -14.62
N LYS A 142 6.56 -2.85 -14.54
CA LYS A 142 6.91 -1.54 -15.09
C LYS A 142 8.12 -0.92 -14.37
N GLN A 143 8.17 -1.06 -13.05
CA GLN A 143 9.29 -0.59 -12.23
C GLN A 143 10.59 -1.30 -12.61
N TYR A 144 10.57 -2.61 -12.82
CA TYR A 144 11.74 -3.38 -13.26
C TYR A 144 12.29 -2.85 -14.60
N ASN A 145 11.42 -2.60 -15.58
CA ASN A 145 11.82 -2.03 -16.86
C ASN A 145 12.39 -0.62 -16.71
N ALA A 146 11.78 0.22 -15.87
CA ALA A 146 12.28 1.57 -15.59
C ALA A 146 13.66 1.55 -14.93
N LEU A 147 13.89 0.64 -13.97
CA LEU A 147 15.18 0.45 -13.31
C LEU A 147 16.25 -0.03 -14.29
N LYS A 148 15.90 -0.93 -15.22
CA LYS A 148 16.82 -1.36 -16.29
C LYS A 148 17.23 -0.19 -17.19
N THR A 149 16.28 0.61 -17.66
CA THR A 149 16.59 1.81 -18.47
C THR A 149 17.42 2.82 -17.68
N LEU A 150 17.15 3.00 -16.39
CA LEU A 150 17.93 3.87 -15.53
C LEU A 150 19.37 3.37 -15.40
N PHE A 151 19.57 2.06 -15.23
CA PHE A 151 20.90 1.45 -15.21
C PHE A 151 21.67 1.71 -16.51
N ASP A 152 21.03 1.51 -17.67
CA ASP A 152 21.64 1.80 -18.98
C ASP A 152 22.03 3.30 -19.10
N THR A 153 21.17 4.18 -18.61
CA THR A 153 21.41 5.64 -18.62
C THR A 153 22.58 6.03 -17.72
N ILE A 154 22.72 5.39 -16.55
CA ILE A 154 23.85 5.61 -15.64
C ILE A 154 25.16 5.14 -16.26
N ASN A 155 25.15 4.01 -16.99
CA ASN A 155 26.34 3.54 -17.69
C ASN A 155 26.75 4.49 -18.83
N ALA A 156 25.78 5.04 -19.57
CA ALA A 156 26.05 6.08 -20.56
C ALA A 156 26.62 7.35 -19.90
N LEU A 157 26.06 7.77 -18.76
CA LEU A 157 26.59 8.89 -17.98
C LEU A 157 28.03 8.65 -17.54
N ALA A 158 28.39 7.42 -17.13
CA ALA A 158 29.76 7.09 -16.77
C ALA A 158 30.74 7.31 -17.93
N GLN A 159 30.36 6.91 -19.15
CA GLN A 159 31.18 7.12 -20.35
C GLN A 159 31.36 8.61 -20.67
N GLU A 160 30.31 9.41 -20.51
CA GLU A 160 30.38 10.86 -20.71
C GLU A 160 31.26 11.55 -19.66
N ILE A 161 31.21 11.11 -18.39
CA ILE A 161 32.09 11.61 -17.33
C ILE A 161 33.56 11.32 -17.67
N ASP A 162 33.87 10.09 -18.11
CA ASP A 162 35.23 9.70 -18.51
C ASP A 162 35.73 10.52 -19.73
N LEU A 163 34.86 10.71 -20.72
CA LEU A 163 35.18 11.54 -21.89
C LEU A 163 35.42 13.00 -21.50
N LEU A 164 34.59 13.55 -20.62
CA LEU A 164 34.73 14.92 -20.12
C LEU A 164 36.05 15.09 -19.37
N LYS A 165 36.42 14.12 -18.53
CA LYS A 165 37.71 14.08 -17.81
C LYS A 165 38.90 14.08 -18.77
N SER A 166 38.88 13.22 -19.79
CA SER A 166 39.94 13.16 -20.80
C SER A 166 40.09 14.49 -21.54
N ARG A 167 38.96 15.08 -21.99
CA ARG A 167 38.97 16.37 -22.70
C ARG A 167 39.45 17.52 -21.81
N SER A 168 39.05 17.53 -20.54
CA SER A 168 39.53 18.52 -19.57
C SER A 168 41.04 18.46 -19.36
N VAL A 169 41.63 17.26 -19.34
CA VAL A 169 43.09 17.07 -19.28
C VAL A 169 43.77 17.58 -20.56
N GLU A 170 43.25 17.25 -21.74
CA GLU A 170 43.79 17.75 -23.01
C GLU A 170 43.77 19.27 -23.09
N ILE A 171 42.65 19.90 -22.70
CA ILE A 171 42.52 21.35 -22.68
C ILE A 171 43.50 21.97 -21.67
N SER A 172 43.71 21.34 -20.51
CA SER A 172 44.69 21.80 -19.52
C SER A 172 46.11 21.84 -20.11
N HIS A 173 46.52 20.77 -20.79
CA HIS A 173 47.82 20.73 -21.48
C HIS A 173 47.93 21.75 -22.62
N ALA A 174 46.86 21.97 -23.38
CA ALA A 174 46.84 23.01 -24.40
C ALA A 174 47.09 24.40 -23.80
N PHE A 175 46.48 24.70 -22.64
CA PHE A 175 46.71 25.97 -21.96
C PHE A 175 48.12 26.12 -21.39
N GLU A 176 48.72 25.07 -20.83
CA GLU A 176 50.12 25.09 -20.40
C GLU A 176 51.08 25.37 -21.58
N SER A 177 50.79 24.79 -22.74
CA SER A 177 51.55 25.04 -23.97
C SER A 177 51.43 26.48 -24.43
N ILE A 178 50.20 27.03 -24.46
CA ILE A 178 49.97 28.44 -24.82
C ILE A 178 50.69 29.37 -23.84
N LEU A 179 50.61 29.10 -22.53
CA LEU A 179 51.30 29.91 -21.51
C LEU A 179 52.83 29.91 -21.74
N THR A 180 53.39 28.76 -22.12
CA THR A 180 54.81 28.63 -22.46
C THR A 180 55.18 29.44 -23.70
N ILE A 181 54.34 29.40 -24.74
CA ILE A 181 54.54 30.19 -25.98
C ILE A 181 54.43 31.69 -25.68
N THR A 182 53.43 32.10 -24.90
CA THR A 182 53.23 33.49 -24.48
C THR A 182 54.45 34.04 -23.73
N ARG A 183 55.00 33.29 -22.76
CA ARG A 183 56.22 33.68 -22.05
C ARG A 183 57.43 33.86 -22.99
N LYS A 184 57.60 32.95 -23.96
CA LYS A 184 58.64 33.09 -24.98
C LYS A 184 58.43 34.33 -25.86
N GLY A 185 57.17 34.66 -26.16
CA GLY A 185 56.79 35.88 -26.85
C GLY A 185 57.14 37.15 -26.08
N GLU A 186 56.84 37.19 -24.78
CA GLU A 186 57.24 38.29 -23.88
C GLU A 186 58.77 38.47 -23.83
N ASP A 187 59.52 37.38 -23.72
CA ASP A 187 60.99 37.41 -23.73
C ASP A 187 61.54 37.96 -25.07
N ALA A 188 60.98 37.53 -26.20
CA ALA A 188 61.38 38.02 -27.52
C ALA A 188 61.08 39.52 -27.69
N ILE A 189 59.92 39.98 -27.22
CA ILE A 189 59.54 41.40 -27.23
C ILE A 189 60.47 42.23 -26.34
N ARG A 190 60.87 41.72 -25.18
CA ARG A 190 61.85 42.38 -24.31
C ARG A 190 63.16 42.63 -25.07
N ILE A 191 63.66 41.63 -25.80
CA ILE A 191 64.87 41.76 -26.62
C ILE A 191 64.69 42.83 -27.72
N VAL A 192 63.52 42.87 -28.39
CA VAL A 192 63.23 43.89 -29.41
C VAL A 192 63.23 45.30 -28.80
N ASN A 193 62.61 45.47 -27.63
CA ASN A 193 62.58 46.74 -26.91
C ASN A 193 63.99 47.21 -26.50
N ASP A 194 64.84 46.29 -26.01
CA ASP A 194 66.22 46.60 -25.63
C ASP A 194 67.05 47.02 -26.87
N ASN A 195 66.87 46.33 -28.00
CA ASN A 195 67.52 46.69 -29.27
C ASN A 195 67.05 48.05 -29.81
N ALA A 196 65.75 48.34 -29.73
CA ALA A 196 65.21 49.64 -30.12
C ALA A 196 65.81 50.78 -29.28
N LYS A 197 65.95 50.58 -27.97
CA LYS A 197 66.60 51.53 -27.06
C LYS A 197 68.07 51.75 -27.43
N ALA A 198 68.81 50.66 -27.66
CA ALA A 198 70.22 50.75 -28.09
C ALA A 198 70.38 51.49 -29.42
N LEU A 199 69.44 51.30 -30.37
CA LEU A 199 69.43 51.97 -31.66
C LEU A 199 69.13 53.47 -31.54
N LEU A 200 68.18 53.87 -30.67
CA LEU A 200 67.91 55.27 -30.35
C LEU A 200 69.16 55.94 -29.75
N ASP A 201 69.81 55.30 -28.77
CA ASP A 201 71.03 55.81 -28.14
C ASP A 201 72.17 55.97 -29.16
N SER A 202 72.35 54.98 -30.05
CA SER A 202 73.34 55.03 -31.12
C SER A 202 73.03 56.12 -32.15
N SER A 203 71.76 56.30 -32.50
CA SER A 203 71.33 57.33 -33.45
C SER A 203 71.54 58.74 -32.89
N GLY A 204 71.27 58.95 -31.60
CA GLY A 204 71.57 60.21 -30.91
C GLY A 204 73.07 60.54 -30.91
N LYS A 205 73.93 59.54 -30.69
CA LYS A 205 75.40 59.72 -30.82
C LYS A 205 75.80 60.09 -32.26
N LEU A 206 75.21 59.45 -33.27
CA LEU A 206 75.47 59.78 -34.67
C LEU A 206 75.04 61.20 -35.01
N THR A 207 73.86 61.65 -34.56
CA THR A 207 73.42 63.05 -34.73
C THR A 207 74.42 64.03 -34.11
N SER A 208 74.96 63.72 -32.92
CA SER A 208 76.00 64.55 -32.30
C SER A 208 77.28 64.61 -33.14
N ILE A 209 77.70 63.49 -33.75
CA ILE A 209 78.88 63.45 -34.64
C ILE A 209 78.61 64.26 -35.92
N MET A 210 77.42 64.13 -36.51
CA MET A 210 77.05 64.89 -37.71
C MET A 210 77.09 66.40 -37.46
N ASN A 211 76.64 66.86 -36.29
CA ASN A 211 76.73 68.28 -35.92
C ASN A 211 78.19 68.75 -35.82
N ILE A 212 79.08 67.95 -35.22
CA ILE A 212 80.52 68.28 -35.14
C ILE A 212 81.15 68.32 -36.53
N LEU A 213 80.80 67.37 -37.42
CA LEU A 213 81.31 67.36 -38.79
C LEU A 213 80.82 68.56 -39.58
N GLN A 214 79.54 68.93 -39.44
CA GLN A 214 78.99 70.14 -40.04
C GLN A 214 79.78 71.37 -39.62
N ASP A 215 80.05 71.54 -38.32
CA ASP A 215 80.88 72.64 -37.80
C ASP A 215 82.31 72.63 -38.37
N ILE A 216 82.89 71.44 -38.60
CA ILE A 216 84.22 71.30 -39.21
C ILE A 216 84.20 71.73 -40.68
N PHE A 217 83.23 71.27 -41.47
CA PHE A 217 83.13 71.65 -42.88
C PHE A 217 82.75 73.11 -43.07
N ASP A 218 81.94 73.70 -42.18
CA ASP A 218 81.67 75.15 -42.22
C ASP A 218 82.96 75.96 -41.96
N LYS A 219 83.83 75.48 -41.04
CA LYS A 219 85.16 76.07 -40.82
C LYS A 219 86.10 75.86 -42.02
N ILE A 220 86.09 74.69 -42.66
CA ILE A 220 86.87 74.41 -43.87
C ILE A 220 86.42 75.33 -45.01
N GLN A 221 85.11 75.51 -45.18
CA GLN A 221 84.53 76.42 -46.16
C GLN A 221 84.99 77.86 -45.92
N LEU A 222 84.98 78.34 -44.68
CA LEU A 222 85.51 79.66 -44.33
C LEU A 222 87.03 79.78 -44.58
N LEU A 223 87.80 78.73 -44.27
CA LEU A 223 89.24 78.69 -44.53
C LEU A 223 89.55 78.71 -46.04
N ALA A 224 88.80 77.94 -46.83
CA ALA A 224 88.92 77.89 -48.29
C ALA A 224 88.55 79.23 -48.92
N LEU A 225 87.48 79.88 -48.45
CA LEU A 225 87.10 81.22 -48.88
C LEU A 225 88.22 82.24 -48.58
N ASN A 226 88.77 82.22 -47.36
CA ASN A 226 89.89 83.09 -46.99
C ASN A 226 91.13 82.83 -47.87
N ALA A 227 91.40 81.56 -48.20
CA ALA A 227 92.49 81.18 -49.09
C ALA A 227 92.26 81.64 -50.54
N SER A 228 91.03 81.53 -51.08
CA SER A 228 90.67 82.07 -52.41
C SER A 228 90.83 83.59 -52.46
N ILE A 229 90.43 84.31 -51.39
CA ILE A 229 90.62 85.76 -51.28
C ILE A 229 92.11 86.12 -51.30
N GLU A 230 92.93 85.44 -50.50
CA GLU A 230 94.36 85.76 -50.41
C GLU A 230 95.12 85.35 -51.69
N ALA A 231 94.69 84.27 -52.35
CA ALA A 231 95.21 83.86 -53.66
C ALA A 231 94.86 84.87 -54.77
N ALA A 232 93.65 85.45 -54.75
CA ALA A 232 93.28 86.55 -55.64
C ALA A 232 94.12 87.81 -55.37
N ARG A 233 94.47 88.05 -54.11
CA ARG A 233 95.30 89.18 -53.67
C ARG A 233 96.76 89.09 -54.14
N ALA A 234 97.29 87.88 -54.27
CA ALA A 234 98.64 87.60 -54.78
C ALA A 234 98.76 87.66 -56.32
N GLY A 235 97.65 87.91 -57.04
CA GLY A 235 97.65 88.11 -58.50
C GLY A 235 98.12 86.87 -59.28
N GLU A 236 98.99 87.04 -60.28
CA GLU A 236 99.52 85.94 -61.12
C GLU A 236 100.25 84.85 -60.31
N ALA A 237 100.90 85.20 -59.20
CA ALA A 237 101.63 84.24 -58.36
C ALA A 237 100.70 83.33 -57.52
N GLY A 238 99.48 83.77 -57.23
CA GLY A 238 98.49 83.03 -56.43
C GLY A 238 97.56 82.14 -57.25
N ARG A 239 97.67 82.15 -58.58
CA ARG A 239 96.70 81.55 -59.49
C ARG A 239 96.51 80.04 -59.30
N GLY A 240 97.58 79.30 -58.97
CA GLY A 240 97.51 77.88 -58.63
C GLY A 240 96.85 77.63 -57.27
N PHE A 241 97.09 78.49 -56.28
CA PHE A 241 96.44 78.41 -54.96
C PHE A 241 94.95 78.75 -55.02
N ALA A 242 94.55 79.70 -55.88
CA ALA A 242 93.14 80.05 -56.08
C ALA A 242 92.31 78.87 -56.60
N VAL A 243 92.87 78.08 -57.55
CA VAL A 243 92.20 76.89 -58.07
C VAL A 243 92.02 75.82 -56.98
N VAL A 244 93.05 75.60 -56.17
CA VAL A 244 92.96 74.64 -55.05
C VAL A 244 91.95 75.10 -54.00
N ALA A 245 91.96 76.38 -53.64
CA ALA A 245 91.03 76.94 -52.66
C ALA A 245 89.57 76.87 -53.13
N ASP A 246 89.28 77.15 -54.41
CA ASP A 246 87.94 76.99 -54.98
C ASP A 246 87.50 75.51 -55.03
N GLU A 247 88.41 74.59 -55.34
CA GLU A 247 88.09 73.16 -55.34
C GLU A 247 87.82 72.64 -53.91
N VAL A 248 88.59 73.08 -52.92
CA VAL A 248 88.34 72.77 -51.50
C VAL A 248 87.01 73.36 -51.04
N ASN A 249 86.67 74.59 -51.47
CA ASN A 249 85.38 75.21 -51.16
C ASN A 249 84.19 74.39 -51.72
N LYS A 250 84.28 73.98 -52.99
CA LYS A 250 83.27 73.11 -53.63
C LYS A 250 83.16 71.75 -52.93
N LEU A 251 84.28 71.11 -52.60
CA LEU A 251 84.27 69.84 -51.84
C LEU A 251 83.63 70.01 -50.45
N SER A 252 83.87 71.13 -49.79
CA SER A 252 83.28 71.44 -48.48
C SER A 252 81.77 71.62 -48.58
N GLU A 253 81.29 72.37 -49.57
CA GLU A 253 79.87 72.59 -49.83
C GLU A 253 79.14 71.27 -50.18
N GLN A 254 79.76 70.43 -51.03
CA GLN A 254 79.26 69.09 -51.30
C GLN A 254 79.21 68.21 -50.05
N SER A 255 80.24 68.28 -49.19
CA SER A 255 80.28 67.50 -47.94
C SER A 255 79.19 67.93 -46.97
N VAL A 256 78.93 69.24 -46.83
CA VAL A 256 77.81 69.78 -46.04
C VAL A 256 76.46 69.29 -46.55
N MET A 257 76.26 69.28 -47.87
CA MET A 257 75.04 68.72 -48.46
C MET A 257 74.86 67.24 -48.13
N SER A 258 75.90 66.43 -48.29
CA SER A 258 75.85 65.00 -47.94
C SER A 258 75.61 64.77 -46.45
N LEU A 259 76.20 65.59 -45.56
CA LEU A 259 75.94 65.53 -44.12
C LEU A 259 74.47 65.84 -43.78
N LYS A 260 73.86 66.82 -44.46
CA LYS A 260 72.41 67.09 -44.31
C LYS A 260 71.56 65.90 -44.72
N GLU A 261 71.85 65.26 -45.84
CA GLU A 261 71.13 64.06 -46.28
C GLU A 261 71.28 62.90 -45.28
N ILE A 262 72.50 62.67 -44.76
CA ILE A 262 72.73 61.66 -43.71
C ILE A 262 71.92 61.99 -42.45
N ASN A 263 71.89 63.26 -42.04
CA ASN A 263 71.12 63.67 -40.85
C ASN A 263 69.61 63.45 -41.05
N VAL A 264 69.06 63.77 -42.23
CA VAL A 264 67.65 63.49 -42.57
C VAL A 264 67.36 61.98 -42.46
N ASN A 265 68.25 61.13 -42.98
CA ASN A 265 68.10 59.67 -42.87
C ASN A 265 68.17 59.18 -41.41
N ILE A 266 69.06 59.76 -40.59
CA ILE A 266 69.12 59.44 -39.14
C ILE A 266 67.83 59.84 -38.44
N GLN A 267 67.30 61.04 -38.69
CA GLN A 267 66.02 61.48 -38.10
C GLN A 267 64.86 60.59 -38.53
N SER A 268 64.83 60.18 -39.80
CA SER A 268 63.84 59.21 -40.31
C SER A 268 63.93 57.86 -39.58
N ASN A 269 65.14 57.36 -39.32
CA ASN A 269 65.34 56.14 -38.55
C ASN A 269 64.89 56.29 -37.10
N ILE A 270 65.20 57.41 -36.43
CA ILE A 270 64.72 57.69 -35.06
C ILE A 270 63.19 57.64 -35.02
N HIS A 271 62.53 58.35 -35.95
CA HIS A 271 61.07 58.37 -36.02
C HIS A 271 60.46 56.98 -36.28
N SER A 272 61.11 56.18 -37.14
CA SER A 272 60.70 54.80 -37.43
C SER A 272 60.82 53.90 -36.19
N VAL A 273 61.86 54.09 -35.38
CA VAL A 273 62.06 53.34 -34.13
C VAL A 273 61.06 53.76 -33.05
N GLU A 274 60.81 55.06 -32.89
CA GLU A 274 59.79 55.58 -31.97
C GLU A 274 58.40 55.01 -32.30
N THR A 275 58.03 55.02 -33.59
CA THR A 275 56.78 54.40 -34.06
C THR A 275 56.76 52.91 -33.75
N SER A 276 57.86 52.19 -34.00
CA SER A 276 57.97 50.77 -33.68
C SER A 276 57.80 50.49 -32.18
N ASN A 277 58.31 51.37 -31.31
CA ASN A 277 58.17 51.26 -29.86
C ASN A 277 56.71 51.33 -29.39
N THR A 278 55.87 52.14 -30.05
CA THR A 278 54.42 52.15 -29.75
C THR A 278 53.74 50.82 -30.10
N GLY A 279 54.16 50.19 -31.20
CA GLY A 279 53.71 48.85 -31.58
C GLY A 279 54.15 47.79 -30.57
N VAL A 280 55.41 47.85 -30.13
CA VAL A 280 55.95 46.98 -29.08
C VAL A 280 55.17 47.10 -27.78
N ALA A 281 54.88 48.32 -27.31
CA ALA A 281 54.08 48.54 -26.09
C ALA A 281 52.68 47.93 -26.20
N THR A 282 52.06 48.01 -27.37
CA THR A 282 50.76 47.38 -27.65
C THR A 282 50.85 45.86 -27.54
N ILE A 283 51.90 45.25 -28.10
CA ILE A 283 52.12 43.80 -28.03
C ILE A 283 52.35 43.34 -26.58
N VAL A 284 53.08 44.11 -25.77
CA VAL A 284 53.27 43.80 -24.34
C VAL A 284 51.92 43.74 -23.61
N ASN A 285 51.04 44.73 -23.83
CA ASN A 285 49.71 44.74 -23.21
C ASN A 285 48.87 43.54 -23.67
N LEU A 286 48.91 43.20 -24.97
CA LEU A 286 48.22 42.01 -25.50
C LEU A 286 48.69 40.71 -24.83
N PHE A 287 49.99 40.55 -24.58
CA PHE A 287 50.49 39.36 -23.88
C PHE A 287 50.02 39.32 -22.41
N GLN A 288 49.98 40.45 -21.71
CA GLN A 288 49.44 40.52 -20.36
C GLN A 288 47.97 40.11 -20.30
N ASP A 289 47.16 40.58 -21.26
CA ASP A 289 45.74 40.21 -21.37
C ASP A 289 45.57 38.70 -21.66
N ILE A 290 46.43 38.14 -22.52
CA ILE A 290 46.46 36.69 -22.79
C ILE A 290 46.76 35.92 -21.49
N VAL A 291 47.80 36.29 -20.73
CA VAL A 291 48.15 35.62 -19.47
C VAL A 291 47.01 35.70 -18.46
N SER A 292 46.37 36.87 -18.32
CA SER A 292 45.22 37.06 -17.43
C SER A 292 44.04 36.15 -17.80
N THR A 293 43.74 36.07 -19.11
CA THR A 293 42.69 35.19 -19.64
C THR A 293 43.02 33.72 -19.38
N LEU A 294 44.26 33.30 -19.64
CA LEU A 294 44.70 31.92 -19.40
C LEU A 294 44.59 31.51 -17.93
N ASN A 295 44.95 32.40 -16.99
CA ASN A 295 44.78 32.15 -15.57
C ASN A 295 43.32 31.95 -15.19
N THR A 296 42.42 32.76 -15.76
CA THR A 296 40.97 32.63 -15.55
C THR A 296 40.45 31.28 -16.06
N VAL A 297 40.88 30.86 -17.24
CA VAL A 297 40.45 29.57 -17.79
C VAL A 297 41.05 28.39 -17.01
N SER A 298 42.29 28.51 -16.53
CA SER A 298 42.90 27.50 -15.66
C SER A 298 42.11 27.32 -14.35
N ALA A 299 41.69 28.42 -13.73
CA ALA A 299 40.80 28.36 -12.56
C ALA A 299 39.45 27.70 -12.88
N GLY A 300 38.83 28.07 -14.00
CA GLY A 300 37.60 27.44 -14.47
C GLY A 300 37.76 25.93 -14.72
N MET A 301 38.92 25.50 -15.20
CA MET A 301 39.22 24.09 -15.39
C MET A 301 39.35 23.31 -14.07
N GLN A 302 39.91 23.93 -13.03
CA GLN A 302 39.93 23.32 -11.69
C GLN A 302 38.51 23.08 -11.16
N ASP A 303 37.59 24.02 -11.41
CA ASP A 303 36.19 23.84 -11.03
C ASP A 303 35.50 22.75 -11.86
N ILE A 304 35.80 22.63 -13.15
CA ILE A 304 35.34 21.50 -13.97
C ILE A 304 35.80 20.16 -13.37
N PHE A 305 37.07 20.03 -12.95
CA PHE A 305 37.55 18.81 -12.30
C PHE A 305 36.81 18.50 -10.99
N LYS A 306 36.50 19.50 -10.17
CA LYS A 306 35.66 19.31 -8.97
C LYS A 306 34.26 18.82 -9.33
N HIS A 307 33.65 19.37 -10.39
CA HIS A 307 32.34 18.94 -10.86
C HIS A 307 32.36 17.50 -11.38
N ILE A 308 33.43 17.08 -12.07
CA ILE A 308 33.62 15.70 -12.51
C ILE A 308 33.70 14.74 -11.30
N ASP A 309 34.52 15.05 -10.29
CA ASP A 309 34.61 14.25 -9.06
C ASP A 309 33.26 14.14 -8.34
N ASN A 310 32.50 15.24 -8.29
CA ASN A 310 31.17 15.23 -7.71
C ASN A 310 30.17 14.39 -8.53
N GLN A 311 30.26 14.42 -9.87
CA GLN A 311 29.43 13.58 -10.72
C GLN A 311 29.79 12.08 -10.58
N GLU A 312 31.07 11.74 -10.39
CA GLU A 312 31.49 10.36 -10.09
C GLU A 312 30.82 9.84 -8.80
N LYS A 313 30.79 10.65 -7.74
CA LYS A 313 30.11 10.32 -6.47
C LYS A 313 28.60 10.17 -6.62
N ILE A 314 27.94 11.12 -7.29
CA ILE A 314 26.50 11.06 -7.55
C ILE A 314 26.15 9.79 -8.33
N LYS A 315 26.96 9.43 -9.33
CA LYS A 315 26.78 8.18 -10.08
C LYS A 315 26.82 6.95 -9.17
N GLU A 316 27.78 6.85 -8.24
CA GLU A 316 27.88 5.73 -7.29
C GLU A 316 26.67 5.64 -6.33
N GLU A 317 26.19 6.78 -5.84
CA GLU A 317 24.99 6.86 -5.00
C GLU A 317 23.75 6.37 -5.76
N ILE A 318 23.57 6.83 -7.00
CA ILE A 318 22.44 6.40 -7.85
C ILE A 318 22.54 4.89 -8.13
N GLN A 319 23.73 4.36 -8.43
CA GLN A 319 23.91 2.91 -8.64
C GLN A 319 23.49 2.09 -7.42
N THR A 320 23.88 2.54 -6.22
CA THR A 320 23.49 1.90 -4.96
C THR A 320 21.98 1.94 -4.76
N GLN A 321 21.35 3.08 -5.05
CA GLN A 321 19.90 3.26 -4.90
C GLN A 321 19.10 2.43 -5.92
N VAL A 322 19.59 2.30 -7.15
CA VAL A 322 18.99 1.43 -8.17
C VAL A 322 19.04 -0.04 -7.72
N ALA A 323 20.18 -0.50 -7.20
CA ALA A 323 20.30 -1.85 -6.67
C ALA A 323 19.32 -2.11 -5.51
N GLY A 324 19.22 -1.17 -4.56
CA GLY A 324 18.25 -1.27 -3.46
C GLY A 324 16.79 -1.28 -3.94
N SER A 325 16.46 -0.48 -4.95
CA SER A 325 15.12 -0.43 -5.54
C SER A 325 14.77 -1.71 -6.30
N GLN A 326 15.76 -2.37 -6.91
CA GLN A 326 15.59 -3.68 -7.54
C GLN A 326 15.26 -4.76 -6.49
N THR A 327 16.04 -4.84 -5.40
CA THR A 327 15.75 -5.78 -4.31
C THR A 327 14.36 -5.56 -3.71
N LEU A 328 13.96 -4.30 -3.51
CA LEU A 328 12.61 -3.99 -3.02
C LEU A 328 11.53 -4.44 -4.02
N SER A 329 11.76 -4.26 -5.32
CA SER A 329 10.83 -4.72 -6.36
C SER A 329 10.67 -6.24 -6.36
N GLU A 330 11.76 -6.97 -6.16
CA GLU A 330 11.76 -8.44 -6.03
C GLU A 330 10.96 -8.89 -4.80
N GLN A 331 11.14 -8.22 -3.65
CA GLN A 331 10.37 -8.49 -2.43
C GLN A 331 8.87 -8.22 -2.63
N ILE A 332 8.49 -7.11 -3.26
CA ILE A 332 7.08 -6.81 -3.54
C ILE A 332 6.47 -7.87 -4.47
N ALA A 333 7.22 -8.38 -5.44
CA ALA A 333 6.75 -9.46 -6.32
C ALA A 333 6.48 -10.74 -5.53
N GLU A 334 7.39 -11.12 -4.63
CA GLU A 334 7.23 -12.28 -3.75
C GLU A 334 6.02 -12.14 -2.82
N ASP A 335 5.89 -10.99 -2.14
CA ASP A 335 4.76 -10.69 -1.27
C ASP A 335 3.43 -10.70 -2.03
N THR A 336 3.42 -10.20 -3.27
CA THR A 336 2.23 -10.23 -4.13
C THR A 336 1.82 -11.66 -4.49
N ASN A 337 2.78 -12.53 -4.78
CA ASN A 337 2.49 -13.95 -5.04
C ASN A 337 1.91 -14.63 -3.78
N ARG A 338 2.52 -14.40 -2.62
CA ARG A 338 2.03 -14.92 -1.34
C ARG A 338 0.62 -14.41 -1.00
N HIS A 339 0.31 -13.15 -1.28
CA HIS A 339 -1.04 -12.62 -1.08
C HIS A 339 -2.07 -13.24 -2.02
N ASN A 340 -1.71 -13.56 -3.27
CA ASN A 340 -2.61 -14.28 -4.17
C ASN A 340 -2.95 -15.68 -3.64
N GLU A 341 -2.00 -16.39 -3.01
CA GLU A 341 -2.27 -17.66 -2.35
C GLU A 341 -3.27 -17.50 -1.19
N ILE A 342 -3.10 -16.47 -0.36
CA ILE A 342 -4.02 -16.14 0.73
C ILE A 342 -5.43 -15.83 0.20
N ILE A 343 -5.55 -15.12 -0.92
CA ILE A 343 -6.85 -14.80 -1.54
C ILE A 343 -7.58 -16.06 -2.01
N ILE A 344 -6.85 -17.05 -2.54
CA ILE A 344 -7.41 -18.36 -2.91
C ILE A 344 -7.94 -19.07 -1.66
N GLU A 345 -7.20 -19.03 -0.55
CA GLU A 345 -7.63 -19.62 0.73
C GLU A 345 -8.87 -18.93 1.31
N ILE A 346 -8.94 -17.60 1.24
CA ILE A 346 -10.13 -16.82 1.63
C ILE A 346 -11.32 -17.21 0.77
N SER A 347 -11.13 -17.33 -0.54
CA SER A 347 -12.19 -17.71 -1.48
C SER A 347 -12.74 -19.12 -1.19
N ASN A 348 -11.88 -20.07 -0.83
CA ASN A 348 -12.30 -21.40 -0.36
C ASN A 348 -13.08 -21.32 0.96
N SER A 349 -12.66 -20.46 1.88
CA SER A 349 -13.35 -20.23 3.15
C SER A 349 -14.74 -19.63 2.95
N ILE A 350 -14.88 -18.65 2.04
CA ILE A 350 -16.16 -18.08 1.61
C ILE A 350 -17.07 -19.18 1.07
N ALA A 351 -16.56 -20.04 0.18
CA ALA A 351 -17.35 -21.14 -0.39
C ALA A 351 -17.87 -22.09 0.71
N ASN A 352 -17.03 -22.44 1.69
CA ASN A 352 -17.42 -23.28 2.82
C ASN A 352 -18.49 -22.61 3.70
N ILE A 353 -18.36 -21.31 3.99
CA ILE A 353 -19.37 -20.56 4.74
C ILE A 353 -20.70 -20.53 3.98
N ASN A 354 -20.66 -20.34 2.66
CA ASN A 354 -21.86 -20.35 1.84
C ASN A 354 -22.59 -21.71 1.89
N THR A 355 -21.84 -22.82 1.84
CA THR A 355 -22.41 -24.16 2.05
C THR A 355 -23.02 -24.31 3.45
N LEU A 356 -22.37 -23.76 4.49
CA LEU A 356 -22.90 -23.79 5.85
C LEU A 356 -24.20 -22.99 5.99
N ILE A 357 -24.29 -21.83 5.35
CA ILE A 357 -25.51 -21.01 5.28
C ILE A 357 -26.64 -21.80 4.64
N GLN A 358 -26.41 -22.45 3.50
CA GLN A 358 -27.41 -23.29 2.84
C GLN A 358 -27.88 -24.45 3.71
N ASN A 359 -26.95 -25.14 4.39
CA ASN A 359 -27.30 -26.22 5.32
C ASN A 359 -28.12 -25.71 6.51
N ASN A 360 -27.74 -24.57 7.08
CA ASN A 360 -28.47 -23.96 8.20
C ASN A 360 -29.88 -23.52 7.78
N MET A 361 -30.05 -23.02 6.55
CA MET A 361 -31.38 -22.71 6.00
C MET A 361 -32.25 -23.95 5.92
N ALA A 362 -31.73 -25.06 5.36
CA ALA A 362 -32.46 -26.31 5.25
C ALA A 362 -32.87 -26.86 6.64
N VAL A 363 -31.95 -26.84 7.60
CA VAL A 363 -32.25 -27.26 8.98
C VAL A 363 -33.29 -26.34 9.64
N ALA A 364 -33.23 -25.02 9.40
CA ALA A 364 -34.23 -24.10 9.93
C ALA A 364 -35.63 -24.34 9.35
N GLU A 365 -35.71 -24.69 8.06
CA GLU A 365 -36.95 -25.08 7.38
C GLU A 365 -37.53 -26.37 8.00
N ASP A 366 -36.71 -27.41 8.18
CA ASP A 366 -37.14 -28.68 8.82
C ASP A 366 -37.67 -28.46 10.26
N ILE A 367 -37.01 -27.61 11.06
CA ILE A 367 -37.46 -27.30 12.42
C ILE A 367 -38.76 -26.49 12.37
N SER A 368 -38.92 -25.59 11.39
CA SER A 368 -40.15 -24.83 11.20
C SER A 368 -41.34 -25.75 10.94
N ASP A 369 -41.17 -26.70 10.02
CA ASP A 369 -42.20 -27.70 9.68
C ASP A 369 -42.55 -28.58 10.87
N THR A 370 -41.54 -29.09 11.59
CA THR A 370 -41.73 -29.91 12.79
C THR A 370 -42.44 -29.13 13.90
N SER A 371 -42.08 -27.85 14.09
CA SER A 371 -42.74 -26.98 15.07
C SER A 371 -44.22 -26.75 14.72
N GLN A 372 -44.53 -26.57 13.44
CA GLN A 372 -45.89 -26.39 12.97
C GLN A 372 -46.72 -27.66 13.17
N GLU A 373 -46.14 -28.84 12.91
CA GLU A 373 -46.77 -30.13 13.16
C GLU A 373 -47.07 -30.33 14.66
N LEU A 374 -46.11 -30.04 15.55
CA LEU A 374 -46.33 -30.07 17.00
C LEU A 374 -47.44 -29.11 17.45
N SER A 375 -47.50 -27.91 16.87
CA SER A 375 -48.58 -26.95 17.12
C SER A 375 -49.95 -27.53 16.77
N ASN A 376 -50.03 -28.16 15.60
CA ASN A 376 -51.26 -28.74 15.08
C ASN A 376 -51.69 -29.95 15.92
N MET A 377 -50.76 -30.84 16.28
CA MET A 377 -51.04 -31.96 17.19
C MET A 377 -51.60 -31.47 18.54
N GLY A 378 -51.09 -30.35 19.06
CA GLY A 378 -51.51 -29.80 20.35
C GLY A 378 -52.93 -29.25 20.27
N LYS A 379 -53.24 -28.56 19.17
CA LYS A 379 -54.60 -28.09 18.87
C LYS A 379 -55.57 -29.27 18.70
N ASP A 380 -55.17 -30.31 17.98
CA ASP A 380 -56.01 -31.48 17.73
C ASP A 380 -56.32 -32.25 19.02
N LEU A 381 -55.32 -32.46 19.88
CA LEU A 381 -55.54 -33.07 21.20
C LEU A 381 -56.49 -32.24 22.06
N LEU A 382 -56.30 -30.92 22.10
CA LEU A 382 -57.17 -30.01 22.85
C LEU A 382 -58.61 -30.00 22.31
N ASN A 383 -58.79 -30.07 20.99
CA ASN A 383 -60.10 -30.14 20.35
C ASN A 383 -60.81 -31.47 20.68
N LYS A 384 -60.12 -32.61 20.58
CA LYS A 384 -60.68 -33.92 20.93
C LYS A 384 -61.11 -34.00 22.40
N ILE A 385 -60.29 -33.46 23.30
CA ILE A 385 -60.62 -33.32 24.73
C ILE A 385 -61.93 -32.54 24.93
N LYS A 386 -62.11 -31.43 24.19
CA LYS A 386 -63.30 -30.58 24.30
C LYS A 386 -64.56 -31.19 23.69
N GLU A 387 -64.43 -32.04 22.69
CA GLU A 387 -65.54 -32.75 22.05
C GLU A 387 -66.05 -33.93 22.90
N GLU A 388 -65.21 -34.52 23.75
CA GLU A 388 -65.56 -35.64 24.64
C GLU A 388 -65.96 -35.22 26.07
N ALA A 389 -65.87 -33.92 26.41
CA ALA A 389 -66.30 -33.34 27.68
C ALA A 389 -67.78 -32.94 27.66
#